data_AF-V4TB79-F1
#
_entry.id   AF-V4TB79-F1
#
_cell.length_a   1.000
_cell.length_b   1.000
_cell.length_c   1.000
_cell.angle_alpha   90.00
_cell.angle_beta   90.00
_cell.angle_gamma   90.00
#
_symmetry.space_group_name_H-M   'P 1'
#
loop_
_entity.id
_entity.type
_entity.pdbx_description
1 polymer ?
#
loop_
_entity_poly.entity_id
_entity_poly.type
_entity_poly.pdbx_seq_one_letter_code
_entity_poly.pdbx_strand_id
1 'polypeptide(L)'
;MQEHRPFLPHGFQFRPSDEELIEHYLKKKVSGIFIPLAEYFIRDCNLYQEKPSEIWDSHGGPFLNADEDLYFFTQLKKKSSKGSRIDRKVGSSCGTWQGEDAGKDIVSGQSKIKIGSKKRFRYEKQGCEDHGAWIMHEYTLHMPKNRATNYVLCRLRKNRPTGHDI
;
A
#
# COMPACT_ATOMS: atom_id res chain seq x y z
N MET A 1 -11.12 12.46 -20.24
CA MET A 1 -11.19 13.73 -19.50
C MET A 1 -9.80 14.01 -18.97
N GLN A 2 -9.22 15.16 -19.29
CA GLN A 2 -7.85 15.48 -18.93
C GLN A 2 -7.88 15.90 -17.44
N GLU A 3 -7.51 14.98 -16.56
CA GLU A 3 -7.39 15.21 -15.12
C GLU A 3 -6.41 16.37 -14.89
N HIS A 4 -6.92 17.51 -14.43
CA HIS A 4 -6.12 18.70 -14.23
C HIS A 4 -5.24 18.47 -13.01
N ARG A 5 -3.96 18.12 -13.22
CA ARG A 5 -3.00 17.93 -12.13
C ARG A 5 -2.99 19.19 -11.25
N PRO A 6 -3.12 19.08 -9.92
CA PRO A 6 -3.15 20.25 -9.06
C PRO A 6 -1.84 21.01 -9.18
N PHE A 7 -1.91 22.34 -9.11
CA PHE A 7 -0.72 23.17 -9.04
C PHE A 7 -0.02 22.91 -7.70
N LEU A 8 1.08 22.17 -7.76
CA LEU A 8 1.96 21.90 -6.63
C LEU A 8 3.26 22.68 -6.83
N PRO A 9 3.83 23.29 -5.77
CA PRO A 9 5.14 23.92 -5.86
C PRO A 9 6.19 22.96 -6.41
N HIS A 10 7.14 23.48 -7.18
CA HIS A 10 8.28 22.70 -7.63
C HIS A 10 9.03 22.08 -6.44
N GLY A 11 9.40 20.81 -6.57
CA GLY A 11 10.05 20.05 -5.50
C GLY A 11 9.10 19.46 -4.47
N PHE A 12 7.78 19.68 -4.58
CA PHE A 12 6.82 18.97 -3.74
C PHE A 12 6.92 17.46 -3.95
N GLN A 13 6.99 16.71 -2.84
CA GLN A 13 7.03 15.25 -2.84
C GLN A 13 6.05 14.71 -1.82
N PHE A 14 5.29 13.71 -2.23
CA PHE A 14 4.37 13.03 -1.33
C PHE A 14 5.13 11.99 -0.49
N ARG A 15 5.53 12.38 0.72
CA ARG A 15 6.30 11.53 1.65
C ARG A 15 5.67 11.47 3.05
N PRO A 16 4.44 10.93 3.17
CA PRO A 16 3.78 10.82 4.46
C PRO A 16 4.54 9.84 5.38
N SER A 17 4.55 10.16 6.66
CA SER A 17 4.94 9.27 7.74
C SER A 17 3.96 8.11 7.91
N ASP A 18 4.40 7.05 8.60
CA ASP A 18 3.54 5.90 8.90
C ASP A 18 2.30 6.32 9.73
N GLU A 19 2.42 7.33 10.59
CA GLU A 19 1.31 7.91 11.36
C GLU A 19 0.33 8.67 10.46
N GLU A 20 0.82 9.54 9.56
CA GLU A 20 -0.04 10.30 8.63
C GLU A 20 -0.82 9.37 7.69
N LEU A 21 -0.19 8.31 7.19
CA LEU A 21 -0.85 7.29 6.37
C LEU A 21 -2.06 6.67 7.08
N ILE A 22 -1.95 6.43 8.38
CA ILE A 22 -3.04 5.86 9.18
C ILE A 22 -4.06 6.93 9.56
N GLU A 23 -3.66 8.00 10.25
CA GLU A 23 -4.58 8.95 10.87
C GLU A 23 -5.20 9.91 9.86
N HIS A 24 -4.41 10.41 8.90
CA HIS A 24 -4.89 11.40 7.95
C HIS A 24 -5.56 10.74 6.75
N TYR A 25 -5.01 9.64 6.22
CA TYR A 25 -5.51 9.06 4.98
C TYR A 25 -6.45 7.88 5.22
N LEU A 26 -5.96 6.78 5.80
CA LEU A 26 -6.75 5.56 5.93
C LEU A 26 -7.98 5.74 6.84
N LYS A 27 -7.82 6.36 8.00
CA LYS A 27 -8.93 6.62 8.94
C LYS A 27 -10.02 7.49 8.31
N LYS A 28 -9.64 8.54 7.57
CA LYS A 28 -10.59 9.42 6.88
C LYS A 28 -11.28 8.73 5.71
N LYS A 29 -10.55 7.93 4.90
CA LYS A 29 -11.15 7.08 3.84
C LYS A 29 -12.22 6.15 4.42
N VAL A 30 -11.91 5.46 5.52
CA VAL A 30 -12.86 4.56 6.22
C VAL A 30 -14.06 5.30 6.81
N SER A 31 -13.86 6.55 7.24
CA SER A 31 -14.92 7.39 7.80
C SER A 31 -15.74 8.14 6.74
N GLY A 32 -15.43 7.99 5.45
CA GLY A 32 -16.08 8.74 4.38
C GLY A 32 -15.77 10.25 4.38
N ILE A 33 -14.69 10.66 5.04
CA ILE A 33 -14.28 12.06 5.13
C ILE A 33 -13.47 12.43 3.89
N PHE A 34 -13.91 13.46 3.17
CA PHE A 34 -13.19 13.99 2.02
C PHE A 34 -11.83 14.55 2.42
N ILE A 35 -10.82 14.28 1.59
CA ILE A 35 -9.45 14.79 1.78
C ILE A 35 -9.07 15.51 0.49
N PRO A 36 -8.90 16.84 0.53
CA PRO A 36 -8.44 17.59 -0.64
C PRO A 36 -7.16 16.99 -1.21
N LEU A 37 -7.14 16.81 -2.54
CA LEU A 37 -6.01 16.33 -3.32
C LEU A 37 -5.53 14.89 -3.04
N ALA A 38 -6.11 14.16 -2.09
CA ALA A 38 -5.63 12.81 -1.74
C ALA A 38 -5.72 11.84 -2.92
N GLU A 39 -6.72 11.99 -3.80
CA GLU A 39 -6.91 11.14 -4.98
C GLU A 39 -5.74 11.20 -5.98
N TYR A 40 -5.00 12.32 -6.03
CA TYR A 40 -3.80 12.45 -6.87
C TYR A 40 -2.60 11.66 -6.33
N PHE A 41 -2.60 11.34 -5.03
CA PHE A 41 -1.47 10.70 -4.36
C PHE A 41 -1.78 9.24 -3.96
N ILE A 42 -3.02 8.95 -3.58
CA ILE A 42 -3.48 7.65 -3.13
C ILE A 42 -4.73 7.26 -3.92
N ARG A 43 -4.58 6.24 -4.78
CA ARG A 43 -5.66 5.78 -5.68
C ARG A 43 -6.33 4.52 -5.16
N ASP A 44 -7.58 4.27 -5.53
CA ASP A 44 -8.21 2.97 -5.28
C ASP A 44 -7.69 1.94 -6.30
N CYS A 45 -7.01 0.90 -5.82
CA CYS A 45 -6.48 -0.19 -6.67
C CYS A 45 -6.39 -1.47 -5.84
N ASN A 46 -6.73 -2.60 -6.45
CA ASN A 46 -6.57 -3.90 -5.80
C ASN A 46 -5.21 -4.53 -6.13
N LEU A 47 -4.24 -4.34 -5.23
CA LEU A 47 -2.88 -4.87 -5.38
C LEU A 47 -2.76 -6.40 -5.36
N TYR A 48 -3.87 -7.12 -5.13
CA TYR A 48 -3.94 -8.57 -5.14
C TYR A 48 -4.55 -9.14 -6.44
N GLN A 49 -4.92 -8.30 -7.41
CA GLN A 49 -5.49 -8.78 -8.68
C GLN A 49 -4.46 -8.93 -9.80
N GLU A 50 -3.60 -7.93 -9.98
CA GLU A 50 -2.65 -7.82 -11.10
C GLU A 50 -1.19 -7.93 -10.64
N LYS A 51 -0.27 -8.22 -11.57
CA LYS A 51 1.15 -8.30 -11.21
C LYS A 51 1.68 -6.90 -10.85
N PRO A 52 2.67 -6.79 -9.95
CA PRO A 52 3.08 -5.48 -9.43
C PRO A 52 3.64 -4.54 -10.52
N SER A 53 4.30 -5.06 -11.55
CA SER A 53 4.82 -4.25 -12.67
C SER A 53 3.70 -3.64 -13.52
N GLU A 54 2.62 -4.38 -13.81
CA GLU A 54 1.44 -3.86 -14.50
C GLU A 54 0.81 -2.70 -13.72
N ILE A 55 0.67 -2.87 -12.41
CA ILE A 55 0.14 -1.82 -11.53
C ILE A 55 1.09 -0.62 -11.52
N TRP A 56 2.39 -0.84 -11.40
CA TRP A 56 3.39 0.22 -11.40
C TRP A 56 3.35 1.05 -12.68
N ASP A 57 3.37 0.39 -13.84
CA ASP A 57 3.41 1.03 -15.15
C ASP A 57 2.12 1.81 -15.43
N SER A 58 0.96 1.20 -15.19
CA SER A 58 -0.36 1.84 -15.39
C SER A 58 -0.60 3.03 -14.48
N HIS A 59 0.07 3.10 -13.33
CA HIS A 59 -0.11 4.15 -12.34
C HIS A 59 1.01 5.20 -12.36
N GLY A 60 1.83 5.23 -13.40
CA GLY A 60 2.84 6.28 -13.61
C GLY A 60 4.13 6.07 -12.80
N GLY A 61 4.34 4.87 -12.27
CA GLY A 61 5.58 4.48 -11.61
C GLY A 61 6.86 4.73 -12.42
N PRO A 62 6.89 4.51 -13.76
CA PRO A 62 8.07 4.80 -14.58
C PRO A 62 8.53 6.28 -14.56
N PHE A 63 7.65 7.19 -14.16
CA PHE A 63 7.93 8.64 -14.06
C PHE A 63 8.27 9.09 -12.64
N LEU A 64 8.29 8.17 -11.67
CA LEU A 64 8.67 8.46 -10.29
C LEU A 64 10.19 8.51 -10.13
N ASN A 65 10.65 9.35 -9.19
CA ASN A 65 12.03 9.32 -8.75
C ASN A 65 12.35 8.00 -8.03
N ALA A 66 13.64 7.72 -7.86
CA ALA A 66 14.13 6.47 -7.32
C ALA A 66 13.64 6.12 -5.91
N ASP A 67 13.35 7.14 -5.12
CA ASP A 67 12.93 7.08 -3.73
C ASP A 67 11.43 7.39 -3.53
N GLU A 68 10.69 7.55 -4.62
CA GLU A 68 9.24 7.71 -4.63
C GLU A 68 8.52 6.38 -4.79
N ASP A 69 7.30 6.32 -4.27
CA ASP A 69 6.48 5.12 -4.21
C ASP A 69 5.05 5.42 -4.66
N LEU A 70 4.33 4.36 -5.01
CA LEU A 70 2.90 4.46 -5.30
C LEU A 70 2.09 4.08 -4.06
N TYR A 71 0.99 4.79 -3.84
CA TYR A 71 0.11 4.58 -2.70
C TYR A 71 -1.30 4.23 -3.17
N PHE A 72 -1.89 3.25 -2.51
CA PHE A 72 -3.20 2.72 -2.90
C PHE A 72 -4.08 2.45 -1.70
N PHE A 73 -5.38 2.67 -1.86
CA PHE A 73 -6.40 2.04 -1.03
C PHE A 73 -6.77 0.69 -1.66
N THR A 74 -6.68 -0.38 -0.87
CA THR A 74 -7.03 -1.73 -1.30
C THR A 74 -8.06 -2.31 -0.34
N GLN A 75 -9.10 -2.95 -0.88
CA GLN A 75 -10.03 -3.74 -0.08
C GLN A 75 -9.53 -5.18 0.00
N LEU A 76 -9.32 -5.66 1.23
CA LEU A 76 -8.90 -7.03 1.48
C LEU A 76 -10.05 -8.00 1.24
N LYS A 77 -9.76 -9.09 0.53
CA LYS A 77 -10.67 -10.21 0.34
C LYS A 77 -10.32 -11.34 1.30
N LYS A 78 -11.30 -11.83 2.08
CA LYS A 78 -11.11 -13.01 2.92
C LYS A 78 -11.00 -14.27 2.04
N LYS A 79 -10.10 -15.18 2.41
CA LYS A 79 -9.93 -16.48 1.74
C LYS A 79 -11.16 -17.37 1.92
N SER A 80 -11.89 -17.21 3.02
CA SER A 80 -13.17 -17.88 3.26
C SER A 80 -14.12 -16.95 4.02
N SER A 81 -15.43 -17.16 3.87
CA SER A 81 -16.46 -16.33 4.52
C SER A 81 -16.36 -16.30 6.05
N LYS A 82 -15.90 -17.41 6.67
CA LYS A 82 -15.75 -17.57 8.12
C LYS A 82 -14.31 -17.38 8.63
N GLY A 83 -13.33 -17.22 7.75
CA GLY A 83 -11.92 -17.14 8.11
C GLY A 83 -11.39 -15.73 8.32
N SER A 84 -10.35 -15.59 9.14
CA SER A 84 -9.59 -14.34 9.30
C SER A 84 -8.45 -14.18 8.28
N ARG A 85 -8.09 -15.26 7.57
CA ARG A 85 -7.02 -15.25 6.57
C ARG A 85 -7.46 -14.49 5.31
N ILE A 86 -6.66 -13.52 4.92
CA ILE A 86 -6.83 -12.73 3.70
C ILE A 86 -6.18 -13.47 2.53
N ASP A 87 -6.86 -13.46 1.39
CA ASP A 87 -6.30 -13.97 0.15
C ASP A 87 -5.31 -12.96 -0.42
N ARG A 88 -4.06 -13.40 -0.54
CA ARG A 88 -2.94 -12.59 -1.04
C ARG A 88 -2.30 -13.19 -2.30
N LYS A 89 -2.99 -14.14 -2.95
CA LYS A 89 -2.60 -14.63 -4.27
C LYS A 89 -2.92 -13.57 -5.32
N VAL A 90 -1.98 -13.33 -6.23
CA VAL A 90 -2.22 -12.43 -7.35
C VAL A 90 -2.93 -13.19 -8.45
N GLY A 91 -4.21 -12.86 -8.64
CA GLY A 91 -5.17 -13.66 -9.42
C GLY A 91 -4.75 -13.96 -10.86
N SER A 92 -4.11 -13.01 -11.55
CA SER A 92 -3.74 -13.16 -12.97
C SER A 92 -2.34 -13.76 -13.21
N SER A 93 -1.49 -13.86 -12.19
CA SER A 93 -0.04 -14.06 -12.42
C SER A 93 0.58 -15.28 -11.74
N CYS A 94 -0.18 -16.10 -11.00
CA CYS A 94 0.34 -17.20 -10.16
C CYS A 94 1.38 -16.78 -9.08
N GLY A 95 1.68 -15.48 -8.95
CA GLY A 95 2.56 -14.96 -7.91
C GLY A 95 1.84 -14.72 -6.59
N THR A 96 2.62 -14.54 -5.52
CA THR A 96 2.09 -14.34 -4.17
C THR A 96 2.84 -13.24 -3.44
N TRP A 97 2.13 -12.41 -2.69
CA TRP A 97 2.73 -11.51 -1.71
C TRP A 97 3.07 -12.28 -0.43
N GLN A 98 4.35 -12.52 -0.18
CA GLN A 98 4.85 -13.19 1.02
C GLN A 98 5.21 -12.17 2.10
N GLY A 99 4.71 -12.36 3.32
CA GLY A 99 5.00 -11.47 4.44
C GLY A 99 6.41 -11.71 4.96
N GLU A 100 7.23 -10.66 5.02
CA GLU A 100 8.62 -10.73 5.49
C GLU A 100 8.73 -10.45 7.00
N ASP A 101 7.70 -9.87 7.62
CA ASP A 101 7.68 -9.58 9.05
C ASP A 101 6.35 -9.95 9.72
N ALA A 102 6.35 -9.92 11.06
CA ALA A 102 5.17 -10.15 11.89
C ALA A 102 4.17 -8.96 11.86
N GLY A 103 4.56 -7.83 11.27
CA GLY A 103 3.90 -6.54 11.41
C GLY A 103 4.44 -5.75 12.61
N LYS A 104 4.54 -4.44 12.43
CA LYS A 104 4.94 -3.47 13.46
C LYS A 104 3.75 -2.59 13.82
N ASP A 105 3.57 -2.33 15.10
CA ASP A 105 2.53 -1.44 15.57
C ASP A 105 2.88 0.01 15.25
N ILE A 106 1.88 0.77 14.81
CA ILE A 106 1.96 2.22 14.63
C ILE A 106 1.20 2.85 15.78
N VAL A 107 1.88 3.72 16.50
CA VAL A 107 1.40 4.41 17.69
C VAL A 107 1.34 5.90 17.38
N SER A 108 0.25 6.55 17.77
CA SER A 108 0.11 8.01 17.63
C SER A 108 1.15 8.71 18.49
N GLY A 109 1.89 9.65 17.88
CA GLY A 109 2.88 10.46 18.57
C GLY A 109 2.27 11.28 19.71
N GLN A 110 1.02 11.72 19.54
CA GLN A 110 0.27 12.57 20.48
C GLN A 110 -0.31 11.77 21.65
N SER A 111 -1.07 10.71 21.36
CA SER A 111 -1.81 9.98 22.39
C SER A 111 -1.06 8.79 22.98
N LYS A 112 0.03 8.35 22.33
CA LYS A 112 0.74 7.09 22.62
C LYS A 112 -0.15 5.83 22.54
N ILE A 113 -1.30 5.93 21.87
CA ILE A 113 -2.23 4.83 21.64
C ILE A 113 -1.94 4.21 20.27
N LYS A 114 -2.09 2.88 20.17
CA LYS A 114 -2.02 2.16 18.90
C LYS A 114 -3.12 2.62 17.95
N ILE A 115 -2.71 3.10 16.78
CA ILE A 115 -3.61 3.57 15.72
C ILE A 115 -3.66 2.63 14.53
N GLY A 116 -2.67 1.76 14.38
CA GLY A 116 -2.61 0.81 13.28
C GLY A 116 -1.45 -0.14 13.37
N SER A 117 -1.19 -0.84 12.26
CA SER A 117 0.00 -1.64 12.07
C SER A 117 0.48 -1.55 10.63
N LYS A 118 1.77 -1.80 10.42
CA LYS A 118 2.43 -1.88 9.13
C LYS A 118 3.07 -3.24 8.97
N LYS A 119 2.80 -3.91 7.86
CA LYS A 119 3.38 -5.21 7.54
C LYS A 119 4.09 -5.15 6.19
N ARG A 120 5.29 -5.72 6.12
CA ARG A 120 6.07 -5.76 4.88
C ARG A 120 5.83 -7.06 4.12
N PHE A 121 5.68 -6.94 2.81
CA PHE A 121 5.54 -8.05 1.88
C PHE A 121 6.51 -7.93 0.72
N ARG A 122 7.00 -9.07 0.24
CA ARG A 122 7.76 -9.20 -1.01
C ARG A 122 6.93 -10.01 -1.99
N TYR A 123 6.92 -9.60 -3.26
CA TYR A 123 6.25 -10.36 -4.32
C TYR A 123 7.14 -11.53 -4.77
N GLU A 124 6.56 -12.72 -4.80
CA GLU A 124 7.26 -13.95 -5.17
C GLU A 124 6.58 -14.68 -6.32
N LYS A 125 7.36 -14.94 -7.38
CA LYS A 125 6.96 -15.71 -8.56
C LYS A 125 8.19 -16.20 -9.32
N GLN A 126 8.60 -17.45 -9.11
CA GLN A 126 9.77 -18.02 -9.80
C GLN A 126 9.66 -17.92 -11.33
N GLY A 127 10.79 -17.68 -12.00
CA GLY A 127 10.88 -17.61 -13.46
C GLY A 127 10.28 -16.33 -14.09
N CYS A 128 10.09 -15.26 -13.31
CA CYS A 128 9.59 -13.97 -13.78
C CYS A 128 10.42 -12.82 -13.22
N GLU A 129 10.60 -11.74 -14.00
CA GLU A 129 11.37 -10.55 -13.59
C GLU A 129 10.80 -9.85 -12.35
N ASP A 130 9.50 -10.03 -12.07
CA ASP A 130 8.86 -9.46 -10.88
C ASP A 130 9.30 -10.16 -9.58
N HIS A 131 9.90 -11.36 -9.65
CA HIS A 131 10.33 -12.14 -8.48
C HIS A 131 11.29 -11.34 -7.60
N GLY A 132 10.88 -11.06 -6.36
CA GLY A 132 11.68 -10.30 -5.41
C GLY A 132 11.93 -8.83 -5.79
N ALA A 133 11.41 -8.36 -6.93
CA ALA A 133 11.60 -7.02 -7.46
C ALA A 133 10.61 -5.99 -6.89
N TRP A 134 9.66 -6.43 -6.06
CA TRP A 134 8.58 -5.57 -5.55
C TRP A 134 8.36 -5.74 -4.06
N ILE A 135 8.27 -4.62 -3.35
CA ILE A 135 7.92 -4.55 -1.93
C ILE A 135 6.57 -3.84 -1.79
N MET A 136 5.73 -4.38 -0.92
CA MET A 136 4.54 -3.71 -0.43
C MET A 136 4.63 -3.51 1.07
N HIS A 137 4.31 -2.30 1.53
CA HIS A 137 3.96 -2.08 2.93
C HIS A 137 2.44 -1.95 3.04
N GLU A 138 1.80 -2.87 3.74
CA GLU A 138 0.37 -2.87 4.05
C GLU A 138 0.14 -2.21 5.41
N TYR A 139 -0.69 -1.17 5.42
CA TYR A 139 -1.07 -0.39 6.59
C TYR A 139 -2.51 -0.72 6.96
N THR A 140 -2.71 -1.22 8.18
CA THR A 140 -4.03 -1.57 8.71
C THR A 140 -4.43 -0.62 9.83
N LEU A 141 -5.67 -0.13 9.77
CA LEU A 141 -6.23 0.73 10.82
C LEU A 141 -6.63 -0.10 12.05
N HIS A 142 -6.22 0.34 13.23
CA HIS A 142 -6.69 -0.25 14.49
C HIS A 142 -8.07 0.30 14.83
N MET A 143 -9.08 -0.56 14.76
CA MET A 143 -10.48 -0.22 15.05
C MET A 143 -11.08 -1.21 16.05
N PRO A 144 -12.07 -0.79 16.87
CA PRO A 144 -12.90 -1.71 17.64
C PRO A 144 -13.55 -2.77 16.73
N LYS A 145 -13.72 -3.99 17.23
CA LYS A 145 -14.21 -5.14 16.44
C LYS A 145 -15.55 -4.89 15.72
N ASN A 146 -16.43 -4.08 16.30
CA ASN A 146 -17.74 -3.73 15.72
C ASN A 146 -17.67 -2.70 14.58
N ARG A 147 -16.50 -2.09 14.34
CA ARG A 147 -16.23 -1.14 13.24
C ARG A 147 -15.07 -1.62 12.37
N ALA A 148 -14.84 -2.93 12.32
CA ALA A 148 -13.81 -3.51 11.50
C ALA A 148 -14.05 -3.16 10.02
N THR A 149 -12.99 -2.75 9.34
CA THR A 149 -12.98 -2.43 7.92
C THR A 149 -12.11 -3.45 7.18
N ASN A 150 -12.43 -3.69 5.91
CA ASN A 150 -11.56 -4.45 5.01
C ASN A 150 -10.62 -3.53 4.21
N TYR A 151 -10.69 -2.21 4.37
CA TYR A 151 -9.76 -1.29 3.72
C TYR A 151 -8.40 -1.30 4.40
N VAL A 152 -7.36 -1.37 3.58
CA VAL A 152 -5.97 -1.07 3.93
C VAL A 152 -5.43 0.03 3.02
N LEU A 153 -4.37 0.67 3.48
CA LEU A 153 -3.53 1.49 2.64
C LEU A 153 -2.27 0.71 2.31
N CYS A 154 -1.87 0.69 1.05
CA CYS A 154 -0.69 -0.02 0.60
C CYS A 154 0.29 0.95 -0.07
N ARG A 155 1.57 0.79 0.25
CA ARG A 155 2.68 1.48 -0.42
C ARG A 155 3.45 0.47 -1.26
N LEU A 156 3.40 0.62 -2.59
CA LEU A 156 4.10 -0.22 -3.55
C LEU A 156 5.43 0.44 -3.95
N ARG A 157 6.50 -0.35 -3.88
CA ARG A 157 7.88 0.07 -4.15
C ARG A 157 8.60 -0.93 -5.05
N LYS A 158 9.37 -0.43 -6.00
CA LYS A 158 10.35 -1.25 -6.75
C LYS A 158 11.54 -1.58 -5.84
N ASN A 159 11.72 -2.86 -5.55
CA ASN A 159 12.87 -3.38 -4.83
C ASN A 159 14.10 -3.32 -5.73
N ARG A 160 15.05 -2.44 -5.41
CA ARG A 160 16.36 -2.47 -6.05
C ARG A 160 17.23 -3.42 -5.22
N PRO A 161 17.93 -4.38 -5.83
CA PRO A 161 18.96 -5.12 -5.11
C PRO A 161 19.92 -4.10 -4.52
N THR A 162 20.03 -4.05 -3.19
CA THR A 162 21.22 -3.45 -2.57
C THR A 162 22.37 -4.33 -3.05
N GLY A 163 23.18 -3.82 -3.97
CA GLY A 163 24.33 -4.58 -4.47
C GLY A 163 25.30 -4.80 -3.32
N HIS A 164 25.22 -5.97 -2.69
CA HIS A 164 26.09 -6.69 -1.74
C HIS A 164 25.31 -8.03 -1.57
N ASP A 165 25.75 -9.21 -2.01
CA ASP A 165 27.10 -9.80 -1.99
C ASP A 165 27.33 -10.71 -3.23
N ILE A 166 28.54 -10.63 -3.79
CA ILE A 166 29.16 -11.64 -4.66
C ILE A 166 29.89 -12.64 -3.76
#